data_AF-A0A956ETT5-F1
#
_entry.id   AF-A0A956ETT5-F1
#
_cell.length_a   1.000
_cell.length_b   1.000
_cell.length_c   1.000
_cell.angle_alpha   90.00
_cell.angle_beta   90.00
_cell.angle_gamma   90.00
#
_symmetry.space_group_name_H-M   'P 1'
#
loop_
_entity.id
_entity.type
_entity.pdbx_description
1 polymer ?
#
loop_
_entity_poly.entity_id
_entity_poly.type
_entity_poly.pdbx_seq_one_letter_code
_entity_poly.pdbx_strand_id
1 'polypeptide(L)'
;MADAQSKKAKLLAQREKLDAEIKALEAKERSQKRKDDTRRKIILGGLVMNAAKAEPNIMGWLKTLAGGESISAKDRDLLGLWFEEHAPKQQLPEASQEAGQGAAAGAETSPDVLSHEP
;
A
#
# COMPACT_ATOMS: atom_id res chain seq x y z
N MET A 1 13.34 56.62 40.34
CA MET A 1 12.65 56.46 39.03
C MET A 1 13.52 55.82 37.96
N ALA A 2 14.84 56.05 37.92
CA ALA A 2 15.74 55.48 36.91
C ALA A 2 15.93 53.95 36.99
N ASP A 3 15.94 53.37 38.20
CA ASP A 3 16.17 51.92 38.39
C ASP A 3 15.01 51.05 37.87
N ALA A 4 13.78 51.54 38.00
CA ALA A 4 12.59 50.85 37.49
C ALA A 4 12.58 50.79 35.95
N GLN A 5 13.01 51.86 35.29
CA GLN A 5 13.16 51.92 33.83
C GLN A 5 14.29 51.01 33.33
N SER A 6 15.43 50.99 34.02
CA SER A 6 16.56 50.10 33.71
C SER A 6 16.20 48.61 33.87
N LYS A 7 15.48 48.26 34.95
CA LYS A 7 15.02 46.88 35.18
C LYS A 7 13.98 46.45 34.13
N LYS A 8 13.07 47.34 33.75
CA LYS A 8 12.10 47.10 32.67
C LYS A 8 12.79 46.87 31.33
N ALA A 9 13.79 47.69 30.97
CA ALA A 9 14.55 47.53 29.73
C ALA A 9 15.29 46.18 29.68
N LYS A 10 15.91 45.76 30.79
CA LYS A 10 16.56 44.44 30.90
C LYS A 10 15.58 43.29 30.70
N LEU A 11 14.39 43.37 31.29
CA LEU A 11 13.35 42.34 31.11
C LEU A 11 12.81 42.27 29.69
N LEU A 12 12.66 43.42 29.01
CA LEU A 12 12.24 43.45 27.60
C LEU A 12 13.32 42.84 26.69
N ALA A 13 14.59 43.17 26.89
CA ALA A 13 15.69 42.57 26.13
C ALA A 13 15.79 41.05 26.35
N GLN A 14 15.57 40.57 27.58
CA GLN A 14 15.51 39.14 27.88
C GLN A 14 14.34 38.46 27.20
N ARG A 15 13.15 39.08 27.21
CA ARG A 15 11.97 38.55 26.52
C ARG A 15 12.20 38.45 25.02
N GLU A 16 12.75 39.47 24.40
CA GLU A 16 13.04 39.46 22.96
C GLU A 16 14.01 38.34 22.58
N LYS A 17 15.04 38.11 23.40
CA LYS A 17 15.98 37.00 23.22
C LYS A 17 15.28 35.64 23.35
N LEU A 18 14.45 35.44 24.37
CA LEU A 18 13.69 34.20 24.56
C LEU A 18 12.70 33.98 23.41
N ASP A 19 12.00 35.02 22.96
CA ASP A 19 11.07 34.93 21.83
C ASP A 19 11.80 34.55 20.53
N ALA A 20 13.03 35.03 20.32
CA ALA A 20 13.87 34.63 19.19
C ALA A 20 14.31 33.15 19.28
N GLU A 21 14.71 32.69 20.48
CA GLU A 21 15.09 31.29 20.72
C GLU A 21 13.92 30.34 20.52
N ILE A 22 12.72 30.70 21.02
CA ILE A 22 11.48 29.92 20.83
C ILE A 22 11.16 29.80 19.34
N LYS A 23 11.19 30.92 18.59
CA LYS A 23 10.94 30.89 17.14
C LYS A 23 11.93 29.99 16.39
N ALA A 24 13.20 29.99 16.79
CA ALA A 24 14.22 29.14 16.19
C ALA A 24 13.96 27.64 16.47
N LEU A 25 13.57 27.30 17.71
CA LEU A 25 13.19 25.94 18.09
C LEU A 25 11.96 25.46 17.33
N GLU A 26 10.90 26.27 17.28
CA GLU A 26 9.69 25.93 16.51
C GLU A 26 9.98 25.73 15.03
N ALA A 27 10.84 26.56 14.43
CA ALA A 27 11.23 26.40 13.03
C ALA A 27 11.96 25.06 12.80
N LYS A 28 12.82 24.66 13.74
CA LYS A 28 13.51 23.37 13.71
C LYS A 28 12.53 22.21 13.85
N GLU A 29 11.58 22.29 14.78
CA GLU A 29 10.54 21.27 14.97
C GLU A 29 9.64 21.13 13.73
N ARG A 30 9.18 22.25 13.16
CA ARG A 30 8.40 22.24 11.90
C ARG A 30 9.19 21.65 10.75
N SER A 31 10.50 21.89 10.68
CA SER A 31 11.39 21.28 9.69
C SER A 31 11.50 19.77 9.90
N GLN A 32 11.76 19.34 11.13
CA GLN A 32 11.89 17.92 11.47
C GLN A 32 10.58 17.16 11.21
N LYS A 33 9.43 17.73 11.60
CA LYS A 33 8.12 17.13 11.36
C LYS A 33 7.85 16.90 9.87
N ARG A 34 8.23 17.85 9.00
CA ARG A 34 8.12 17.70 7.55
C ARG A 34 9.04 16.60 7.01
N LYS A 35 10.29 16.51 7.51
CA LYS A 35 11.22 15.44 7.13
C LYS A 35 10.68 14.07 7.52
N ASP A 36 10.17 13.94 8.73
CA ASP A 36 9.61 12.69 9.24
C ASP A 36 8.35 12.29 8.48
N ASP A 37 7.47 13.24 8.16
CA ASP A 37 6.29 13.01 7.34
C ASP A 37 6.65 12.52 5.93
N THR A 38 7.58 13.20 5.25
CA THR A 38 8.10 12.76 3.94
C THR A 38 8.69 11.35 4.05
N ARG A 39 9.48 11.07 5.09
CA ARG A 39 10.08 9.75 5.30
C ARG A 39 9.02 8.67 5.49
N ARG A 40 7.97 8.94 6.27
CA ARG A 40 6.84 8.01 6.45
C ARG A 40 6.13 7.73 5.13
N LYS A 41 5.86 8.76 4.32
CA LYS A 41 5.24 8.60 2.99
C LYS A 41 6.06 7.73 2.06
N ILE A 42 7.38 7.92 2.03
CA ILE A 42 8.30 7.11 1.22
C ILE A 42 8.27 5.65 1.67
N ILE A 43 8.41 5.40 2.98
CA ILE A 43 8.45 4.04 3.54
C ILE A 43 7.11 3.34 3.30
N LEU A 44 5.99 3.98 3.67
CA LEU A 44 4.66 3.42 3.49
C LEU A 44 4.34 3.18 2.02
N GLY A 45 4.67 4.14 1.14
CA GLY A 45 4.50 3.99 -0.30
C GLY A 45 5.25 2.78 -0.85
N GLY A 46 6.54 2.64 -0.50
CA GLY A 46 7.34 1.48 -0.92
C GLY A 46 6.79 0.14 -0.42
N LEU A 47 6.36 0.07 0.85
CA LEU A 47 5.76 -1.14 1.42
C LEU A 47 4.44 -1.50 0.72
N VAL A 48 3.55 -0.53 0.51
CA VAL A 48 2.26 -0.75 -0.16
C VAL A 48 2.47 -1.16 -1.62
N MET A 49 3.40 -0.53 -2.34
CA MET A 49 3.72 -0.90 -3.72
C MET A 49 4.23 -2.34 -3.81
N ASN A 50 5.10 -2.77 -2.88
CA ASN A 50 5.59 -4.15 -2.83
C ASN A 50 4.46 -5.14 -2.49
N ALA A 51 3.60 -4.79 -1.52
CA ALA A 51 2.47 -5.63 -1.14
C ALA A 51 1.45 -5.77 -2.28
N ALA A 52 1.15 -4.69 -3.01
CA ALA A 52 0.27 -4.71 -4.16
C ALA A 52 0.80 -5.60 -5.29
N LYS A 53 2.13 -5.64 -5.51
CA LYS A 53 2.75 -6.52 -6.51
C LYS A 53 2.61 -8.01 -6.14
N ALA A 54 2.63 -8.34 -4.86
CA ALA A 54 2.55 -9.71 -4.38
C ALA A 54 1.09 -10.21 -4.24
N GLU A 55 0.18 -9.34 -3.80
CA GLU A 55 -1.18 -9.71 -3.41
C GLU A 55 -2.23 -9.03 -4.31
N PRO A 56 -2.99 -9.79 -5.14
CA PRO A 56 -4.00 -9.24 -6.04
C PRO A 56 -5.08 -8.41 -5.34
N ASN A 57 -5.44 -8.79 -4.10
CA ASN A 57 -6.43 -8.07 -3.30
C ASN A 57 -5.97 -6.64 -2.97
N ILE A 58 -4.69 -6.48 -2.62
CA ILE A 58 -4.11 -5.17 -2.30
C ILE A 58 -4.01 -4.32 -3.56
N MET A 59 -3.62 -4.92 -4.69
CA MET A 59 -3.62 -4.26 -5.99
C MET A 59 -5.03 -3.74 -6.36
N GLY A 60 -6.06 -4.57 -6.23
CA GLY A 60 -7.44 -4.18 -6.54
C GLY A 60 -7.96 -3.05 -5.63
N TRP A 61 -7.68 -3.15 -4.34
CA TRP A 61 -8.01 -2.09 -3.38
C TRP A 61 -7.31 -0.77 -3.74
N LEU A 62 -6.02 -0.81 -4.09
CA LEU A 62 -5.25 0.37 -4.46
C LEU A 62 -5.74 1.01 -5.77
N LYS A 63 -6.14 0.22 -6.77
CA LYS A 63 -6.79 0.71 -7.99
C LYS A 63 -8.08 1.45 -7.69
N THR A 64 -8.89 0.93 -6.77
CA THR A 64 -10.15 1.56 -6.35
C THR A 64 -9.89 2.91 -5.68
N LEU A 65 -8.91 2.99 -4.77
CA LEU A 65 -8.51 4.25 -4.15
C LEU A 65 -7.98 5.26 -5.18
N ALA A 66 -7.19 4.78 -6.14
CA ALA A 66 -6.59 5.62 -7.17
C ALA A 66 -7.63 6.21 -8.14
N GLY A 67 -8.76 5.53 -8.34
CA GLY A 67 -9.89 6.02 -9.14
C GLY A 67 -10.72 7.11 -8.46
N GLY A 68 -10.45 7.45 -7.19
CA GLY A 68 -11.21 8.44 -6.43
C GLY A 68 -11.12 9.88 -6.99
N GLU A 69 -12.06 10.72 -6.58
CA GLU A 69 -12.15 12.12 -7.00
C GLU A 69 -11.02 13.00 -6.40
N SER A 70 -10.42 12.57 -5.29
CA SER A 70 -9.34 13.28 -4.60
C SER A 70 -7.98 13.25 -5.33
N ILE A 71 -7.88 12.50 -6.44
CA ILE A 71 -6.65 12.40 -7.23
C ILE A 71 -6.82 13.16 -8.54
N SER A 72 -5.83 14.00 -8.86
CA SER A 72 -5.84 14.77 -10.11
C SER A 72 -5.85 13.84 -11.32
N ALA A 73 -6.42 14.28 -12.45
CA ALA A 73 -6.46 13.47 -13.67
C ALA A 73 -5.06 12.99 -14.10
N LYS A 74 -4.07 13.88 -14.06
CA LYS A 74 -2.67 13.58 -14.38
C LYS A 74 -2.08 12.49 -13.49
N ASP A 75 -2.35 12.54 -12.19
CA ASP A 75 -1.85 11.53 -11.26
C ASP A 75 -2.58 10.20 -11.44
N ARG A 76 -3.87 10.21 -11.79
CA ARG A 76 -4.61 8.99 -12.14
C ARG A 76 -4.03 8.31 -13.37
N ASP A 77 -3.71 9.07 -14.41
CA ASP A 77 -3.08 8.53 -15.62
C ASP A 77 -1.71 7.91 -15.29
N LEU A 78 -0.89 8.60 -14.50
CA LEU A 78 0.41 8.10 -14.04
C LEU A 78 0.27 6.79 -13.25
N LEU A 79 -0.69 6.71 -12.34
CA LEU A 79 -0.97 5.51 -11.56
C LEU A 79 -1.54 4.38 -12.44
N GLY A 80 -2.37 4.71 -13.43
CA GLY A 80 -2.91 3.78 -14.41
C GLY A 80 -1.81 3.00 -15.14
N LEU A 81 -0.80 3.69 -15.64
CA LEU A 81 0.37 3.06 -16.28
C LEU A 81 1.07 2.07 -15.34
N TRP A 82 1.26 2.44 -14.08
CA TRP A 82 1.88 1.57 -13.09
C TRP A 82 1.03 0.33 -12.78
N PHE A 83 -0.29 0.49 -12.73
CA PHE A 83 -1.24 -0.59 -12.49
C PHE A 83 -1.36 -1.59 -13.65
N GLU A 84 -1.11 -1.15 -14.87
CA GLU A 84 -1.07 -2.00 -16.06
C GLU A 84 0.23 -2.80 -16.12
N GLU A 85 1.37 -2.16 -15.83
CA GLU A 85 2.69 -2.80 -15.79
C GLU A 85 2.77 -3.94 -14.76
N HIS A 86 2.11 -3.76 -13.62
CA HIS A 86 2.15 -4.69 -12.50
C HIS A 86 0.84 -5.43 -12.24
N ALA A 87 -0.12 -5.36 -13.17
CA ALA A 87 -1.31 -6.20 -13.07
C ALA A 87 -0.88 -7.67 -12.96
N PRO A 88 -1.42 -8.43 -11.99
CA PRO A 88 -1.15 -9.86 -11.95
C PRO A 88 -1.62 -10.45 -13.28
N LYS A 89 -0.68 -10.97 -14.07
CA LYS A 89 -1.00 -11.72 -15.28
C LYS A 89 -1.87 -12.87 -14.82
N GLN A 90 -3.15 -12.82 -15.19
CA GLN A 90 -4.07 -13.91 -14.95
C GLN A 90 -3.40 -15.18 -15.50
N GLN A 91 -3.01 -16.09 -14.61
CA GLN A 91 -2.94 -17.49 -15.00
C GLN A 91 -4.38 -17.86 -15.31
N LEU A 92 -4.67 -17.99 -16.61
CA LEU A 92 -5.91 -18.61 -17.06
C LEU A 92 -6.05 -19.94 -16.31
N PRO A 93 -7.23 -20.26 -15.75
CA PRO A 93 -7.49 -21.65 -15.42
C PRO A 93 -7.45 -22.43 -16.74
N GLU A 94 -6.54 -23.39 -16.85
CA GLU A 94 -6.59 -24.39 -17.92
C GLU A 94 -7.93 -25.13 -17.79
N ALA A 95 -8.93 -24.63 -18.51
CA ALA A 95 -10.19 -25.31 -18.70
C ALA A 95 -9.95 -26.50 -19.65
N SER A 96 -9.89 -27.68 -19.05
CA SER A 96 -10.56 -28.90 -19.51
C SER A 96 -10.56 -29.19 -21.02
N GLN A 97 -9.55 -29.92 -21.49
CA GLN A 97 -9.62 -30.92 -22.59
C GLN A 97 -8.58 -31.99 -22.20
N GLU A 98 -8.86 -33.28 -22.05
CA GLU A 98 -9.56 -34.17 -22.98
C GLU A 98 -10.30 -35.29 -22.23
N ALA A 99 -11.59 -35.45 -22.55
CA ALA A 99 -12.24 -36.74 -22.45
C ALA A 99 -12.13 -37.44 -23.82
N GLY A 100 -11.48 -38.60 -23.86
CA GLY A 100 -11.93 -39.71 -24.70
C GLY A 100 -10.95 -40.32 -25.71
N GLN A 101 -10.85 -41.66 -25.59
CA GLN A 101 -10.46 -42.67 -26.60
C GLN A 101 -8.95 -42.83 -26.84
N GLY A 102 -8.30 -44.00 -26.70
CA GLY A 102 -8.64 -45.42 -26.49
C GLY A 102 -7.29 -46.17 -26.24
N ALA A 103 -7.12 -47.47 -26.03
CA ALA A 103 -7.95 -48.67 -26.06
C ALA A 103 -7.14 -49.82 -25.40
N ALA A 104 -7.86 -50.81 -24.87
CA ALA A 104 -7.51 -52.25 -24.81
C ALA A 104 -6.29 -52.76 -24.02
N ALA A 105 -6.54 -53.24 -22.79
CA ALA A 105 -6.13 -54.56 -22.27
C ALA A 105 -6.90 -54.74 -20.94
N GLY A 106 -7.81 -55.68 -20.71
CA GLY A 106 -7.84 -57.07 -21.14
C GLY A 106 -7.64 -57.96 -19.91
N ALA A 107 -8.74 -58.56 -19.45
CA ALA A 107 -8.86 -59.62 -18.42
C ALA A 107 -9.00 -59.20 -16.94
N GLU A 108 -10.24 -58.84 -16.58
CA GLU A 108 -10.75 -58.99 -15.22
C GLU A 108 -11.40 -60.39 -15.11
N THR A 109 -10.84 -61.24 -14.24
CA THR A 109 -11.47 -62.50 -13.81
C THR A 109 -12.50 -62.21 -12.72
N SER A 110 -13.77 -62.40 -13.05
CA SER A 110 -14.85 -62.79 -12.13
C SER A 110 -15.89 -63.53 -12.97
N PRO A 111 -16.56 -64.55 -12.41
CA PRO A 111 -17.89 -64.21 -11.90
C PRO A 111 -18.28 -65.00 -10.65
N ASP A 112 -18.70 -64.29 -9.61
CA ASP A 112 -19.62 -64.80 -8.61
C ASP A 112 -20.95 -64.07 -8.83
N VAL A 113 -21.96 -64.76 -9.36
CA VAL A 113 -23.33 -64.26 -9.45
C VAL A 113 -24.28 -65.38 -9.06
N LEU A 114 -24.87 -65.16 -7.89
CA LEU A 114 -25.97 -65.87 -7.27
C LEU A 114 -27.32 -65.49 -7.92
N SER A 115 -28.31 -66.41 -7.84
CA SER A 115 -29.76 -66.31 -8.16
C SER A 115 -30.15 -66.89 -9.54
N HIS A 116 -31.18 -67.73 -9.75
CA HIS A 116 -32.43 -67.96 -9.02
C HIS A 116 -33.12 -69.28 -9.50
N GLU A 117 -34.09 -69.74 -8.68
CA GLU A 117 -35.16 -70.77 -8.76
C GLU A 117 -35.82 -71.11 -10.12
N PRO A 118 -36.66 -72.17 -10.26
CA PRO A 118 -37.65 -72.73 -9.30
C PRO A 118 -37.49 -74.21 -8.89
#